data_AF-H0I3Y3-F1
#
_entry.id   AF-H0I3Y3-F1
#
_cell.length_a   1.000
_cell.length_b   1.000
_cell.length_c   1.000
_cell.angle_alpha   90.00
_cell.angle_beta   90.00
_cell.angle_gamma   90.00
#
_symmetry.space_group_name_H-M   'P 1'
#
loop_
_entity.id
_entity.type
_entity.pdbx_description
1 polymer ?
#
loop_
_entity_poly.entity_id
_entity_poly.type
_entity_poly.pdbx_seq_one_letter_code
_entity_poly.pdbx_strand_id
1 'polypeptide(L)' 'MARALGEDLRSRVVKAAGEGGSARQAAARFGVGISSAIRWIGRARMGETTPRPQGRRRGSRLDAHADFIIGTIEER' A
#
# COMPACT_ATOMS: atom_id res chain seq x y z
N MET A 1 15.03 1.62 2.32
CA MET A 1 13.57 1.44 2.51
C MET A 1 13.09 0.37 1.54
N ALA A 2 12.42 -0.68 2.03
CA ALA A 2 11.87 -1.72 1.16
C ALA A 2 10.61 -1.19 0.44
N ARG A 3 10.58 -1.25 -0.89
CA ARG A 3 9.43 -0.81 -1.70
C ARG A 3 8.23 -1.71 -1.44
N ALA A 4 7.02 -1.15 -1.41
CA ALA A 4 5.81 -1.96 -1.55
C ALA A 4 5.91 -2.83 -2.80
N LEU A 5 5.62 -4.13 -2.65
CA LEU A 5 5.29 -4.95 -3.80
C LEU A 5 4.04 -4.36 -4.49
N GLY A 6 4.10 -4.29 -5.82
CA GLY A 6 3.12 -3.59 -6.65
C GLY A 6 1.70 -4.15 -6.51
N GLU A 7 0.72 -3.32 -6.86
CA GLU A 7 -0.70 -3.66 -6.78
C GLU A 7 -1.06 -4.88 -7.63
N ASP A 8 -0.52 -4.98 -8.85
CA ASP A 8 -0.72 -6.14 -9.73
C ASP A 8 -0.35 -7.46 -9.03
N LEU A 9 0.83 -7.52 -8.41
CA LEU A 9 1.31 -8.72 -7.73
C LEU A 9 0.37 -9.13 -6.57
N ARG A 10 -0.15 -8.15 -5.83
CA ARG A 10 -1.12 -8.40 -4.75
C ARG A 10 -2.43 -8.92 -5.30
N SER A 11 -2.95 -8.30 -6.37
CA SER A 11 -4.17 -8.70 -7.04
C SER A 11 -4.11 -10.15 -7.53
N ARG A 12 -3.00 -10.53 -8.17
CA ARG A 12 -2.77 -11.90 -8.65
C ARG A 12 -2.70 -12.93 -7.53
N VAL A 13 -2.05 -12.61 -6.42
CA VAL A 13 -2.02 -13.47 -5.21
C VAL A 13 -3.41 -13.64 -4.61
N VAL A 14 -4.16 -12.54 -4.45
CA VAL A 14 -5.52 -12.56 -3.91
C VAL A 14 -6.46 -13.36 -4.81
N LYS A 15 -6.39 -13.16 -6.13
CA LYS A 15 -7.18 -13.89 -7.12
C LYS A 15 -6.92 -15.39 -7.06
N ALA A 16 -5.65 -15.81 -7.07
CA ALA A 16 -5.31 -17.23 -6.98
C ALA A 16 -5.77 -17.88 -5.67
N ALA A 17 -5.82 -17.13 -4.57
CA ALA A 17 -6.39 -17.61 -3.32
C ALA A 17 -7.92 -17.69 -3.35
N GLY A 18 -8.59 -16.75 -4.04
CA GLY A 18 -10.04 -16.76 -4.27
C GLY A 18 -10.50 -17.92 -5.16
N GLU A 19 -9.66 -18.36 -6.10
CA GLU A 19 -9.89 -19.51 -6.99
C GLU A 19 -9.69 -20.88 -6.31
N GLY A 20 -9.59 -20.92 -4.97
CA GLY A 20 -9.46 -22.15 -4.19
C GLY A 20 -8.02 -22.51 -3.78
N GLY A 21 -7.03 -21.69 -4.12
CA GLY A 21 -5.66 -21.86 -3.68
C GLY A 21 -5.45 -21.45 -2.22
N SER A 22 -4.59 -22.17 -1.50
CA SER A 22 -4.12 -21.72 -0.18
C SER A 22 -3.15 -20.54 -0.30
N ALA A 23 -3.01 -19.76 0.79
CA ALA A 23 -2.04 -18.67 0.85
C ALA A 23 -0.59 -19.14 0.57
N ARG A 24 -0.25 -20.38 0.99
CA ARG A 24 1.06 -20.99 0.74
C ARG A 24 1.25 -21.32 -0.75
N GLN A 25 0.24 -21.87 -1.41
CA GLN A 25 0.29 -22.15 -2.85
C GLN A 25 0.40 -20.85 -3.66
N ALA A 26 -0.38 -19.82 -3.31
CA ALA A 26 -0.28 -18.52 -3.95
C ALA A 26 1.10 -17.88 -3.73
N ALA A 27 1.64 -17.97 -2.52
CA ALA A 27 2.98 -17.48 -2.20
C ALA A 27 4.07 -18.14 -3.05
N ALA A 28 4.04 -19.47 -3.17
CA ALA A 28 4.96 -20.22 -4.03
C ALA A 28 4.79 -19.86 -5.52
N ARG A 29 3.55 -19.77 -6.01
CA ARG A 29 3.24 -19.43 -7.40
C ARG A 29 3.78 -18.06 -7.84
N PHE A 30 3.79 -17.09 -6.94
CA PHE A 30 4.16 -15.70 -7.25
C PHE A 30 5.48 -15.24 -6.61
N GLY A 31 6.23 -16.15 -5.98
CA GLY A 31 7.53 -15.82 -5.38
C GLY A 31 7.46 -14.80 -4.24
N VAL A 32 6.38 -14.80 -3.44
CA VAL A 32 6.22 -13.90 -2.30
C VAL A 32 6.32 -14.65 -0.98
N GLY A 33 6.72 -13.97 0.09
CA GLY A 33 6.72 -14.57 1.43
C GLY A 33 5.31 -15.00 1.87
N ILE A 34 5.19 -16.18 2.49
CA ILE A 34 3.90 -16.74 2.93
C ILE A 34 3.15 -15.76 3.83
N SER A 35 3.84 -15.12 4.79
CA SER A 35 3.24 -14.12 5.68
C SER A 35 2.73 -12.88 4.93
N SER A 36 3.36 -12.51 3.81
CA SER A 36 2.88 -11.41 2.96
C SER A 36 1.60 -11.81 2.24
N ALA A 37 1.54 -13.01 1.65
CA ALA A 37 0.34 -13.53 1.01
C ALA A 37 -0.85 -13.62 1.98
N ILE A 38 -0.63 -14.14 3.20
CA ILE A 38 -1.66 -14.18 4.25
C ILE A 38 -2.21 -12.79 4.56
N ARG A 39 -1.32 -11.80 4.77
CA ARG A 39 -1.74 -10.41 5.04
C ARG A 39 -2.54 -9.82 3.89
N TRP A 40 -2.14 -10.07 2.64
CA TRP A 40 -2.84 -9.54 1.47
C TRP A 40 -4.23 -10.15 1.33
N ILE A 41 -4.37 -11.47 1.49
CA ILE A 41 -5.66 -12.16 1.44
C ILE A 41 -6.59 -11.66 2.55
N GLY A 42 -6.08 -11.54 3.78
CA GLY A 42 -6.86 -11.02 4.91
C GLY A 42 -7.35 -9.58 4.68
N ARG A 43 -6.52 -8.73 4.07
CA ARG A 43 -6.86 -7.34 3.75
C ARG A 43 -7.86 -7.22 2.60
N ALA A 44 -7.71 -8.03 1.57
CA ALA A 44 -8.67 -8.08 0.46
C ALA A 44 -10.07 -8.49 0.93
N ARG A 45 -10.18 -9.38 1.94
CA ARG A 45 -11.47 -9.71 2.57
C ARG A 45 -12.15 -8.53 3.26
N MET A 46 -11.37 -7.53 3.68
CA MET A 46 -11.87 -6.27 4.24
C MET A 46 -12.05 -5.17 3.17
N GLY A 47 -11.88 -5.50 1.89
CA GLY A 47 -11.98 -4.55 0.77
C GLY A 47 -10.70 -3.76 0.46
N GLU A 48 -9.59 -4.02 1.17
CA GLU A 48 -8.31 -3.35 0.89
C GLU A 48 -7.43 -4.20 -0.06
N THR A 49 -7.42 -3.85 -1.35
CA THR A 49 -6.59 -4.50 -2.38
C THR A 49 -5.30 -3.73 -2.67
N THR A 50 -5.29 -2.42 -2.43
CA THR A 50 -4.15 -1.54 -2.72
C THR A 50 -3.11 -1.54 -1.59
N PRO A 51 -1.82 -1.31 -1.90
CA PRO A 51 -0.82 -1.01 -0.88
C PRO A 51 -1.19 0.28 -0.15
N ARG A 52 -1.05 0.29 1.18
CA ARG A 52 -1.15 1.54 1.94
C ARG A 52 0.02 2.48 1.62
N PRO A 53 -0.18 3.80 1.71
CA PRO A 53 0.91 4.76 1.57
C PRO A 53 2.09 4.41 2.48
N GLN A 54 3.30 4.41 1.91
CA GLN A 54 4.54 4.19 2.65
C GLN A 54 5.27 5.50 2.87
N GLY A 55 6.07 5.57 3.94
CA GLY A 55 6.86 6.75 4.28
C GLY A 55 6.10 7.72 5.18
N ARG A 56 6.60 8.96 5.22
CA ARG A 56 6.05 10.03 6.05
C ARG A 56 4.58 10.26 5.68
N ARG A 57 3.71 10.40 6.69
CA ARG A 57 2.32 10.82 6.48
C ARG A 57 2.30 12.11 5.67
N ARG A 58 1.36 12.23 4.74
CA ARG A 58 1.13 13.48 4.01
C ARG A 58 0.77 14.57 5.02
N GLY A 59 1.46 15.70 4.91
CA GLY A 59 1.24 16.88 5.75
C GLY A 59 2.53 17.46 6.35
N SER A 60 2.62 18.78 6.33
CA SER A 60 3.60 19.57 7.06
C SER A 60 2.99 20.11 8.35
N ARG A 61 3.82 20.33 9.37
CA ARG A 61 3.43 21.14 10.53
C ARG A 61 3.07 22.58 10.13
N LEU A 62 3.52 23.01 8.96
CA LEU A 62 3.28 24.33 8.40
C LEU A 62 2.01 24.42 7.56
N ASP A 63 1.27 23.32 7.34
CA ASP A 63 0.06 23.35 6.50
C ASP A 63 -0.98 24.35 7.05
N ALA A 64 -1.07 24.50 8.38
CA ALA A 64 -1.94 25.48 9.03
C ALA A 64 -1.50 26.94 8.83
N HIS A 65 -0.28 27.18 8.34
CA HIS A 65 0.29 28.50 8.09
C HIS A 65 0.58 28.73 6.60
N ALA A 66 0.03 27.90 5.71
CA ALA A 66 0.35 27.93 4.28
C ALA A 66 0.10 29.31 3.68
N ASP A 67 -1.08 29.90 3.92
CA ASP A 67 -1.49 31.18 3.34
C ASP A 67 -0.56 32.32 3.78
N PHE A 68 -0.16 32.35 5.06
CA PHE A 68 0.78 33.35 5.59
C PHE A 68 2.15 33.27 4.92
N ILE A 69 2.68 32.04 4.76
CA ILE A 69 3.99 31.81 4.16
C ILE A 69 3.96 32.21 2.68
N ILE A 70 2.91 31.82 1.95
CA ILE A 70 2.75 32.14 0.53
C ILE A 70 2.65 33.65 0.35
N GLY A 71 1.79 34.34 1.11
CA GLY A 71 1.64 35.79 1.02
C GLY A 71 2.96 36.55 1.28
N THR A 72 3.74 36.11 2.27
CA THR A 72 5.05 36.73 2.56
C THR A 72 6.05 36.59 1.39
N ILE A 73 5.96 35.51 0.60
CA ILE A 73 6.83 35.28 -0.56
C ILE A 73 6.38 36.16 -1.73
N GLU A 74 5.07 36.28 -1.96
CA GLU A 74 4.51 37.05 -3.08
C GLU A 74 4.68 38.57 -2.92
N GLU A 75 4.80 39.06 -1.69
CA GLU A 75 5.07 40.48 -1.39
C GLU A 75 6.54 40.91 -1.62
N ARG A 76 7.42 39.99 -2.02
CA ARG A 76 8.85 40.21 -2.26
C ARG A 76 9.20 40.29 -3.74
#